data_AF-A0A953UE36-F1
#
_entry.id   AF-A0A953UE36-F1
#
_cell.length_a   1.000
_cell.length_b   1.000
_cell.length_c   1.000
_cell.angle_alpha   90.00
_cell.angle_beta   90.00
_cell.angle_gamma   90.00
#
_symmetry.space_group_name_H-M   'P 1'
#
loop_
_entity.id
_entity.type
_entity.pdbx_description
1 polymer ?
#
loop_
_entity_poly.entity_id
_entity_poly.type
_entity_poly.pdbx_seq_one_letter_code
_entity_poly.pdbx_strand_id
1 'polypeptide(L)' 'MKKLSVVVAGSGQIRDVEIEPGTTAGDLLQQLNLSDYLLSRGPNEPFFAASESAYDKVRDGEKIFASTKAEVGDVVWA' A
#
# COMPACT_ATOMS: atom_id res chain seq x y z
N MET A 1 -17.68 2.12 0.32
CA MET A 1 -16.70 1.04 0.14
C MET A 1 -15.88 1.37 -1.09
N LYS A 2 -14.56 1.29 -0.99
CA LYS A 2 -13.64 1.48 -2.13
C LYS A 2 -12.85 0.21 -2.33
N LYS A 3 -12.62 -0.17 -3.57
CA LYS A 3 -11.72 -1.29 -3.90
C LYS A 3 -10.34 -0.76 -4.25
N LEU A 4 -9.31 -1.44 -3.79
CA LEU A 4 -7.93 -1.08 -4.02
C LEU A 4 -7.13 -2.30 -4.41
N SER A 5 -6.15 -2.12 -5.29
CA SER A 5 -5.22 -3.17 -5.65
C SER A 5 -3.88 -2.90 -4.98
N VAL A 6 -3.51 -3.71 -3.99
CA VAL A 6 -2.25 -3.63 -3.25
C VAL A 6 -1.21 -4.50 -3.94
N VAL A 7 -0.16 -3.88 -4.47
CA VAL A 7 0.96 -4.58 -5.12
C VAL A 7 2.08 -4.77 -4.11
N VAL A 8 2.43 -6.01 -3.80
CA VAL A 8 3.53 -6.33 -2.89
C VAL A 8 4.85 -6.19 -3.64
N ALA A 9 5.63 -5.15 -3.30
CA ALA A 9 6.98 -4.99 -3.81
C ALA A 9 7.87 -6.15 -3.34
N GLY A 10 8.71 -6.65 -4.24
CA GLY A 10 9.53 -7.84 -4.03
C GLY A 10 8.91 -9.14 -4.56
N SER A 11 7.60 -9.36 -4.38
CA SER A 11 6.93 -10.56 -4.93
C SER A 11 6.16 -10.30 -6.23
N GLY A 12 5.77 -9.06 -6.51
CA GLY A 12 4.93 -8.71 -7.66
C GLY A 12 3.48 -9.19 -7.53
N GLN A 13 3.09 -9.73 -6.37
CA GLN A 13 1.73 -10.18 -6.12
C GLN A 13 0.81 -8.98 -5.98
N ILE A 14 -0.34 -9.04 -6.65
CA ILE A 14 -1.40 -8.05 -6.55
C ILE A 14 -2.50 -8.65 -5.67
N ARG A 15 -2.89 -7.91 -4.64
CA ARG A 15 -3.97 -8.27 -3.71
C ARG A 15 -5.04 -7.21 -3.77
N ASP A 16 -6.21 -7.58 -4.25
CA ASP A 16 -7.36 -6.70 -4.24
C ASP A 16 -8.01 -6.70 -2.85
N VAL A 17 -8.21 -5.51 -2.30
CA VAL A 17 -8.80 -5.30 -0.98
C VAL A 17 -9.94 -4.31 -1.08
N GLU A 18 -10.93 -4.50 -0.23
CA GLU A 18 -12.01 -3.54 -0.07
C GLU A 18 -11.81 -2.80 1.25
N ILE A 19 -11.89 -1.48 1.20
CA ILE A 19 -11.79 -0.64 2.38
C ILE A 19 -13.06 0.16 2.63
N GLU A 20 -13.31 0.37 3.91
CA GLU A 20 -14.40 1.17 4.39
C GLU A 20 -13.95 2.61 4.69
N PRO A 21 -14.85 3.60 4.58
CA PRO A 21 -14.56 4.96 5.03
C PRO A 21 -14.14 4.96 6.50
N GLY A 22 -12.95 5.51 6.78
CA GLY A 22 -12.33 5.47 8.12
C GLY A 22 -11.23 4.41 8.28
N THR A 23 -11.07 3.50 7.31
CA THR A 23 -9.95 2.54 7.30
C THR A 23 -8.62 3.29 7.17
N THR A 24 -7.71 3.05 8.10
CA THR A 24 -6.35 3.59 8.08
C THR A 24 -5.40 2.67 7.32
N ALA A 25 -4.25 3.20 6.90
CA ALA A 25 -3.22 2.38 6.25
C ALA A 25 -2.75 1.23 7.15
N GLY A 26 -2.65 1.46 8.46
CA GLY A 26 -2.29 0.44 9.44
C GLY A 26 -3.32 -0.69 9.53
N ASP A 27 -4.60 -0.37 9.56
CA ASP A 27 -5.68 -1.37 9.59
C ASP A 27 -5.67 -2.25 8.33
N LEU A 28 -5.50 -1.63 7.16
CA LEU A 28 -5.34 -2.31 5.87
C LEU A 28 -4.17 -3.30 5.87
N LEU A 29 -3.01 -2.86 6.36
CA LEU A 29 -1.80 -3.68 6.47
C LEU A 29 -2.01 -4.84 7.44
N GLN A 30 -2.68 -4.61 8.57
CA GLN A 30 -3.02 -5.65 9.53
C GLN A 30 -3.95 -6.71 8.92
N GLN A 31 -5.01 -6.30 8.20
CA GLN A 31 -5.91 -7.21 7.49
C GLN A 31 -5.18 -8.09 6.48
N LEU A 32 -4.21 -7.51 5.78
CA LEU A 32 -3.40 -8.21 4.78
C LEU A 32 -2.28 -9.07 5.38
N ASN A 33 -2.11 -9.05 6.71
CA ASN A 33 -0.98 -9.65 7.41
C ASN A 33 0.38 -9.08 6.95
N LEU A 34 0.38 -7.80 6.57
CA LEU A 34 1.52 -7.03 6.07
C LEU A 34 1.95 -5.96 7.08
N SER A 35 1.88 -6.24 8.39
CA SER A 35 2.15 -5.25 9.43
C SER A 35 3.58 -4.66 9.39
N ASP A 36 4.55 -5.40 8.81
CA ASP A 36 5.93 -4.95 8.58
C ASP A 36 6.15 -4.21 7.24
N TYR A 37 5.09 -4.05 6.45
CA TYR A 37 5.13 -3.32 5.18
C TYR A 37 4.61 -1.89 5.35
N LEU A 38 4.97 -1.06 4.39
CA LEU A 38 4.53 0.31 4.25
C LEU A 38 3.75 0.43 2.95
N LEU A 39 2.55 1.01 3.02
CA LEU A 39 1.77 1.34 1.83
C LEU A 39 2.30 2.65 1.22
N SER A 40 2.35 2.74 -0.11
CA SER A 40 2.58 3.99 -0.84
C SER A 40 1.61 4.07 -2.03
N ARG A 41 1.35 5.28 -2.52
CA ARG A 41 0.56 5.48 -3.75
C ARG A 41 1.30 5.03 -5.01
N GLY A 42 2.61 4.94 -4.94
CA GLY A 42 3.44 4.67 -6.09
C GLY A 42 4.88 4.34 -5.68
N PRO A 43 5.68 3.81 -6.62
CA PRO A 43 7.09 3.50 -6.39
C PRO A 43 7.95 4.75 -6.09
N ASN A 44 7.49 5.95 -6.48
CA ASN A 44 8.17 7.22 -6.24
C ASN A 44 7.41 8.13 -5.24
N GLU A 45 6.35 7.63 -4.61
CA GLU A 45 5.57 8.42 -3.66
C GLU A 45 5.90 8.07 -2.21
N PRO A 46 5.75 9.03 -1.29
CA PRO A 46 5.97 8.79 0.13
C PRO A 46 5.03 7.69 0.64
N PHE A 47 5.52 6.96 1.62
CA PHE A 47 4.72 5.96 2.33
C PHE A 47 3.64 6.62 3.17
N PHE A 48 2.49 5.98 3.25
CA PHE A 48 1.41 6.31 4.16
C PHE A 48 1.83 6.01 5.59
N ALA A 49 1.54 6.94 6.50
CA ALA A 49 1.65 6.64 7.93
C ALA A 49 0.54 5.67 8.34
N ALA A 50 0.85 4.75 9.26
CA ALA A 50 -0.13 3.76 9.75
C ALA A 50 -1.40 4.40 10.33
N SER A 51 -1.29 5.60 10.92
CA SER A 51 -2.40 6.36 11.47
C SER A 51 -3.15 7.23 10.45
N GLU A 52 -2.67 7.36 9.22
CA GLU A 52 -3.37 8.12 8.19
C GLU A 52 -4.52 7.32 7.58
N SER A 53 -5.59 8.04 7.21
CA SER A 53 -6.75 7.49 6.51
C SER A 53 -6.35 7.10 5.09
N ALA A 54 -6.17 5.80 4.85
CA ALA A 54 -5.91 5.29 3.51
C ALA A 54 -7.08 5.66 2.58
N TYR A 55 -8.32 5.51 3.06
CA TYR A 55 -9.54 5.79 2.28
C TYR A 55 -9.61 7.19 1.68
N ASP A 56 -9.11 8.21 2.37
CA ASP A 56 -9.17 9.59 1.89
C ASP A 56 -8.09 9.89 0.84
N LYS A 57 -6.93 9.22 0.99
CA LYS A 57 -5.75 9.44 0.14
C LYS A 57 -5.81 8.67 -1.19
N VAL A 58 -6.57 7.59 -1.22
CA VAL A 58 -6.71 6.67 -2.37
C VAL A 58 -8.06 6.83 -3.05
N ARG A 59 -8.11 6.59 -4.36
CA ARG A 59 -9.36 6.55 -5.13
C ARG A 59 -9.93 5.15 -5.20
N ASP A 60 -11.20 5.04 -5.57
CA ASP A 60 -11.79 3.74 -5.89
C ASP A 60 -11.09 3.16 -7.13
N GLY A 61 -10.67 1.90 -7.06
CA GLY A 61 -9.86 1.24 -8.08
C GLY A 61 -8.40 1.70 -8.12
N GLU A 62 -7.94 2.50 -7.15
CA GLU A 62 -6.55 2.96 -7.12
C GLU A 62 -5.61 1.79 -6.82
N LYS A 63 -4.47 1.79 -7.50
CA LYS A 63 -3.41 0.82 -7.29
C LYS A 63 -2.38 1.41 -6.32
N ILE A 64 -2.16 0.73 -5.21
CA ILE A 64 -1.17 1.11 -4.20
C ILE A 64 -0.11 0.02 -4.06
N PHE A 65 1.03 0.37 -3.48
CA PHE A 65 2.19 -0.51 -3.37
C PHE A 65 2.49 -0.76 -1.90
N ALA A 66 2.69 -2.01 -1.52
CA ALA A 66 3.13 -2.42 -0.19
C ALA A 66 4.59 -2.86 -0.29
N SER A 67 5.50 -2.13 0.36
CA SER A 67 6.94 -2.46 0.39
C SER A 67 7.40 -2.57 1.84
N THR A 68 8.23 -3.55 2.18
CA THR A 68 8.90 -3.52 3.49
C THR A 68 9.82 -2.29 3.56
N LYS A 69 10.16 -1.85 4.77
CA LYS A 69 11.18 -0.81 4.96
C LYS A 69 12.56 -1.20 4.40
N ALA A 70 12.73 -2.44 3.95
CA ALA A 70 13.92 -2.91 3.27
C ALA A 70 14.04 -2.19 1.92
N GLU A 71 15.09 -1.36 1.84
CA GLU A 71 15.69 -0.69 0.70
C GLU A 71 14.89 -0.81 -0.61
N VAL A 72 14.29 0.30 -1.04
CA VAL A 72 14.02 0.56 -2.45
C VAL A 72 15.38 0.41 -3.14
N GLY A 73 15.66 -0.81 -3.60
CA GLY A 73 16.78 -1.11 -4.45
C GLY A 73 16.58 -0.26 -5.69
N ASP A 74 17.44 0.75 -5.80
CA ASP A 74 17.74 1.50 -6.99
C ASP A 74 18.01 0.50 -8.11
N VAL A 75 16.96 0.04 -8.79
CA VAL A 75 17.08 -0.71 -10.03
C VAL A 75 17.34 0.36 -11.10
N VAL A 76 18.59 0.83 -11.10
CA VAL A 76 19.21 1.48 -12.25
C VAL A 76 19.21 0.45 -13.37
N TRP A 77 18.29 0.62 -14.33
CA TRP A 77 18.45 -0.01 -15.63
C TRP A 77 19.60 0.73 -16.31
N ALA A 78 20.70 0.02 -16.50
CA ALA A 78 21.87 0.46 -17.25
C ALA A 78 21.59 0.51 -18.76
#